data_AF-A0AA42XH41-F1
#
_entry.id   AF-A0AA42XH41-F1
#
_cell.length_a   1.000
_cell.length_b   1.000
_cell.length_c   1.000
_cell.angle_alpha   90.00
_cell.angle_beta   90.00
_cell.angle_gamma   90.00
#
_symmetry.space_group_name_H-M   'P 1'
#
loop_
_entity.id
_entity.type
_entity.pdbx_description
1 polymer ?
#
loop_
_entity_poly.entity_id
_entity_poly.type
_entity_poly.pdbx_seq_one_letter_code
_entity_poly.pdbx_strand_id
1 'polypeptide(L)'
;MTGSWCRDLELDLASVSAWGCRHLLSLIEPWEFDDLGIGSLPERARAHGLHWHGLPIRDGEAPDPQFLDEWTRLGPVLTDDLLRGDKVVVHCKGGLGRAGTVASMLLLESRSCLSAEEAMARVRSARPGAVETAEQERFLLHWASRML
;
A
#
# COMPACT_ATOMS: atom_id res chain seq x y z
N MET A 1 0.81 -11.72 23.18
CA MET A 1 0.27 -12.97 22.58
C MET A 1 -1.04 -12.61 21.88
N THR A 2 -1.01 -12.37 20.58
CA THR A 2 -2.22 -12.32 19.76
C THR A 2 -2.65 -13.77 19.51
N GLY A 3 -3.94 -14.08 19.68
CA GLY A 3 -4.47 -15.46 19.63
C GLY A 3 -4.17 -16.22 18.34
N SER A 4 -4.65 -17.47 18.26
CA SER A 4 -4.46 -18.37 17.12
C SER A 4 -4.81 -17.66 15.80
N TRP A 5 -3.79 -17.47 14.96
CA TRP A 5 -3.85 -16.76 13.68
C TRP A 5 -4.60 -17.63 12.66
N CYS A 6 -5.93 -17.65 12.74
CA CYS A 6 -6.81 -18.38 11.82
C CYS A 6 -7.17 -17.46 10.64
N ARG A 7 -6.18 -17.18 9.78
CA ARG A 7 -6.40 -16.45 8.53
C ARG A 7 -6.46 -17.43 7.38
N ASP A 8 -7.40 -17.20 6.48
CA ASP A 8 -7.58 -17.99 5.27
C ASP A 8 -7.41 -17.06 4.08
N LEU A 9 -6.30 -17.23 3.38
CA LEU A 9 -5.94 -16.38 2.25
C LEU A 9 -6.94 -16.53 1.07
N GLU A 10 -7.69 -17.63 0.94
CA GLU A 10 -8.81 -17.73 -0.04
C GLU A 10 -9.96 -16.83 0.36
N LEU A 11 -10.41 -16.92 1.61
CA LEU A 11 -11.52 -16.10 2.08
C LEU A 11 -11.17 -14.60 2.06
N ASP A 12 -9.93 -14.25 2.41
CA ASP A 12 -9.46 -12.87 2.40
C ASP A 12 -9.41 -12.30 0.97
N LEU A 13 -8.84 -13.04 0.01
CA LEU A 13 -8.77 -12.58 -1.39
C LEU A 13 -10.15 -12.54 -2.06
N ALA A 14 -11.03 -13.48 -1.76
CA ALA A 14 -12.42 -13.44 -2.21
C ALA A 14 -13.14 -12.20 -1.67
N SER A 15 -12.90 -11.83 -0.41
CA SER A 15 -13.48 -10.63 0.20
C SER A 15 -12.94 -9.35 -0.45
N VAL A 16 -11.64 -9.30 -0.74
CA VAL A 16 -11.01 -8.17 -1.46
C VAL A 16 -11.57 -8.02 -2.88
N SER A 17 -11.72 -9.14 -3.61
CA SER A 17 -12.30 -9.14 -4.95
C SER A 17 -13.79 -8.73 -4.92
N ALA A 18 -14.58 -9.28 -4.00
CA ALA A 18 -15.99 -8.93 -3.83
C ALA A 18 -16.22 -7.47 -3.42
N TRP A 19 -15.25 -6.85 -2.72
CA TRP A 19 -15.27 -5.42 -2.44
C TRP A 19 -15.09 -4.55 -3.70
N GLY A 20 -14.74 -5.15 -4.84
CA GLY A 20 -14.48 -4.48 -6.12
C GLY A 20 -13.05 -3.94 -6.24
N CYS A 21 -12.11 -4.54 -5.50
CA CYS A 21 -10.70 -4.24 -5.67
C CYS A 21 -10.23 -4.60 -7.08
N ARG A 22 -9.57 -3.65 -7.75
CA ARG A 22 -8.92 -3.89 -9.03
C ARG A 22 -7.44 -4.19 -8.88
N HIS A 23 -6.76 -3.46 -7.99
CA HIS A 23 -5.32 -3.58 -7.78
C HIS A 23 -4.97 -3.98 -6.35
N LEU A 24 -4.13 -5.01 -6.21
CA LEU A 24 -3.56 -5.42 -4.93
C LEU A 24 -2.06 -5.14 -4.94
N LEU A 25 -1.64 -4.13 -4.18
CA LEU A 25 -0.24 -3.74 -4.02
C LEU A 25 0.34 -4.30 -2.72
N SER A 26 1.30 -5.21 -2.85
CA SER A 26 2.05 -5.80 -1.74
C SER A 26 3.38 -5.09 -1.55
N LEU A 27 3.56 -4.48 -0.38
CA LEU A 27 4.78 -3.74 0.01
C LEU A 27 5.74 -4.57 0.86
N ILE A 28 5.43 -5.84 1.09
CA ILE A 28 6.30 -6.74 1.84
C ILE A 28 7.43 -7.27 0.96
N GLU A 29 8.57 -7.51 1.57
CA GLU A 29 9.73 -8.12 0.92
C GLU A 29 9.45 -9.58 0.55
N PRO A 30 10.12 -10.14 -0.47
CA PRO A 30 9.91 -11.52 -0.89
C PRO A 30 9.99 -12.55 0.25
N TRP A 31 10.94 -12.39 1.17
CA TRP A 31 11.11 -13.29 2.32
C TRP A 31 9.98 -13.19 3.35
N GLU A 32 9.29 -12.04 3.45
CA GLU A 32 8.16 -11.87 4.35
C GLU A 32 6.94 -12.70 3.89
N PHE A 33 6.80 -13.02 2.60
CA PHE A 33 5.73 -13.91 2.14
C PHE A 33 5.86 -15.32 2.72
N ASP A 34 7.09 -15.83 2.81
CA ASP A 34 7.37 -17.15 3.38
C ASP A 34 7.20 -17.13 4.90
N ASP A 35 7.72 -16.11 5.59
CA ASP A 35 7.55 -15.91 7.04
C ASP A 35 6.07 -15.84 7.46
N LEU A 36 5.24 -15.23 6.61
CA LEU A 36 3.81 -15.07 6.84
C LEU A 36 2.96 -16.26 6.34
N GLY A 37 3.57 -17.27 5.69
CA GLY A 37 2.85 -18.42 5.14
C GLY A 37 1.90 -18.07 3.98
N ILE A 38 2.19 -17.01 3.23
CA ILE A 38 1.36 -16.49 2.14
C ILE A 38 2.10 -16.45 0.79
N GLY A 39 3.09 -17.33 0.59
CA GLY A 39 3.87 -17.42 -0.65
C GLY A 39 3.03 -17.55 -1.94
N SER A 40 1.82 -18.11 -1.84
CA SER A 40 0.88 -18.24 -2.96
C SER A 40 0.01 -17.01 -3.21
N LEU A 41 0.11 -15.94 -2.41
CA LEU A 41 -0.69 -14.72 -2.54
C LEU A 41 -0.64 -14.13 -3.96
N PRO A 42 0.52 -13.96 -4.61
CA PRO A 42 0.57 -13.35 -5.93
C PRO A 42 -0.20 -14.15 -7.00
N GLU A 43 -0.09 -15.47 -6.99
CA GLU A 43 -0.80 -16.34 -7.93
C GLU A 43 -2.30 -16.32 -7.64
N ARG A 44 -2.68 -16.50 -6.39
CA ARG A 44 -4.08 -16.59 -5.98
C ARG A 44 -4.81 -15.26 -6.14
N ALA A 45 -4.16 -14.13 -5.88
CA ALA A 45 -4.75 -12.81 -6.16
C ALA A 45 -5.12 -12.66 -7.64
N ARG A 46 -4.25 -13.09 -8.55
CA ARG A 46 -4.54 -13.11 -10.00
C ARG A 46 -5.67 -14.06 -10.35
N ALA A 47 -5.74 -15.23 -9.73
CA ALA A 47 -6.85 -16.17 -9.90
C ALA A 47 -8.21 -15.59 -9.45
N HIS A 48 -8.19 -14.64 -8.50
CA HIS A 48 -9.36 -13.85 -8.06
C HIS A 48 -9.64 -12.61 -8.93
N GLY A 49 -8.98 -12.47 -10.07
CA GLY A 49 -9.15 -11.35 -11.00
C GLY A 49 -8.47 -10.05 -10.56
N LEU A 50 -7.63 -10.07 -9.52
CA LEU A 50 -6.92 -8.89 -9.04
C LEU A 50 -5.66 -8.67 -9.87
N HIS A 51 -5.37 -7.41 -10.20
CA HIS A 51 -4.08 -7.00 -10.73
C HIS A 51 -3.09 -6.88 -9.56
N TRP A 52 -2.34 -7.94 -9.31
CA TRP A 52 -1.33 -7.97 -8.25
C TRP A 52 -0.04 -7.29 -8.66
N HIS A 53 0.51 -6.47 -7.74
CA HIS A 53 1.78 -5.78 -7.87
C HIS A 53 2.64 -6.01 -6.63
N GLY A 54 3.85 -6.52 -6.81
CA GLY A 54 4.85 -6.61 -5.74
C GLY A 54 5.81 -5.45 -5.85
N LEU A 55 5.85 -4.59 -4.84
CA LEU A 55 6.73 -3.42 -4.81
C LEU A 55 7.26 -3.21 -3.38
N PRO A 56 8.33 -3.93 -3.00
CA PRO A 56 8.72 -4.06 -1.61
C PRO A 56 9.28 -2.76 -1.03
N ILE A 57 8.96 -2.53 0.25
CA ILE A 57 9.62 -1.54 1.10
C ILE A 57 10.08 -2.30 2.35
N ARG A 58 11.32 -2.10 2.77
CA ARG A 58 11.86 -2.71 3.97
C ARG A 58 11.06 -2.30 5.21
N ASP A 59 10.89 -3.22 6.16
CA ASP A 59 10.08 -2.93 7.34
C ASP A 59 10.62 -1.75 8.17
N GLY A 60 9.73 -0.85 8.57
CA GLY A 60 10.08 0.40 9.28
C GLY A 60 10.64 1.54 8.41
N GLU A 61 11.06 1.26 7.17
CA GLU A 61 11.68 2.24 6.27
C GLU A 61 10.63 2.97 5.40
N ALA A 62 11.09 3.99 4.67
CA ALA A 62 10.33 4.70 3.64
C ALA A 62 10.66 4.15 2.23
N PRO A 63 9.90 4.50 1.18
CA PRO A 63 10.27 4.17 -0.19
C PRO A 63 11.68 4.63 -0.57
N ASP A 64 12.46 3.72 -1.15
CA ASP A 64 13.83 3.97 -1.62
C ASP A 64 13.87 4.34 -3.12
N PRO A 65 15.03 4.68 -3.69
CA PRO A 65 15.12 5.00 -5.11
C PRO A 65 14.66 3.88 -6.05
N GLN A 66 14.89 2.60 -5.69
CA GLN A 66 14.46 1.47 -6.52
C GLN A 66 12.94 1.35 -6.55
N PHE A 67 12.28 1.54 -5.40
CA PHE A 67 10.83 1.66 -5.33
C PHE A 67 10.34 2.79 -6.22
N LEU A 68 10.96 3.97 -6.13
CA LEU A 68 10.53 5.16 -6.86
C LEU A 68 10.68 5.00 -8.37
N ASP A 69 11.70 4.31 -8.84
CA ASP A 69 11.89 4.01 -10.26
C ASP A 69 10.72 3.19 -10.82
N GLU A 70 10.31 2.13 -10.12
CA GLU A 70 9.12 1.35 -10.49
C GLU A 70 7.81 2.15 -10.29
N TRP A 71 7.76 2.97 -9.24
CA TRP A 71 6.60 3.81 -8.93
C TRP A 71 6.30 4.83 -10.04
N THR A 72 7.31 5.33 -10.76
CA THR A 72 7.09 6.25 -11.89
C THR A 72 6.17 5.67 -12.97
N ARG A 73 6.11 4.34 -13.09
CA ARG A 73 5.22 3.63 -14.01
C ARG A 73 3.91 3.23 -13.36
N LEU A 74 3.96 2.74 -12.11
CA LEU A 74 2.78 2.18 -11.43
C LEU A 74 1.89 3.25 -10.77
N GLY A 75 2.49 4.24 -10.10
CA GLY A 75 1.79 5.30 -9.38
C GLY A 75 0.74 6.02 -10.22
N PRO A 76 1.08 6.52 -11.43
CA PRO A 76 0.11 7.16 -12.31
C PRO A 76 -1.06 6.24 -12.71
N VAL A 77 -0.82 4.95 -12.95
CA VAL A 77 -1.88 3.98 -13.27
C VAL A 77 -2.84 3.81 -12.10
N LEU A 78 -2.31 3.60 -10.88
CA LEU A 78 -3.12 3.45 -9.69
C LEU A 78 -3.94 4.72 -9.39
N THR A 79 -3.31 5.89 -9.53
CA THR A 79 -3.95 7.19 -9.32
C THR A 79 -5.07 7.44 -10.33
N ASP A 80 -4.82 7.20 -11.62
CA ASP A 80 -5.83 7.32 -12.68
C ASP A 80 -7.05 6.43 -12.43
N ASP A 81 -6.81 5.18 -12.05
CA ASP A 81 -7.86 4.20 -11.81
C ASP A 81 -8.68 4.55 -10.55
N LEU A 82 -8.02 5.01 -9.48
CA LEU A 82 -8.71 5.58 -8.31
C LEU A 82 -9.61 6.77 -8.69
N LEU A 83 -9.14 7.67 -9.56
CA LEU A 83 -9.92 8.82 -10.03
C LEU A 83 -11.12 8.40 -10.92
N ARG A 84 -11.06 7.24 -11.57
CA ARG A 84 -12.18 6.64 -12.31
C ARG A 84 -13.17 5.88 -11.40
N GLY A 85 -12.86 5.76 -10.10
CA GLY A 85 -13.69 5.06 -9.12
C GLY A 85 -13.32 3.59 -8.93
N ASP A 86 -12.24 3.10 -9.55
CA ASP A 86 -11.68 1.79 -9.21
C ASP A 86 -11.09 1.81 -7.79
N LYS A 87 -10.82 0.61 -7.26
CA LYS A 87 -10.32 0.44 -5.89
C LYS A 87 -8.95 -0.22 -5.89
N VAL A 88 -8.09 0.27 -5.01
CA VAL A 88 -6.74 -0.25 -4.78
C VAL A 88 -6.62 -0.66 -3.33
N VAL A 89 -6.16 -1.89 -3.08
CA VAL A 89 -5.70 -2.32 -1.75
C VAL A 89 -4.18 -2.20 -1.73
N VAL A 90 -3.66 -1.46 -0.75
CA VAL A 90 -2.24 -1.37 -0.44
C VAL A 90 -2.00 -2.04 0.90
N HIS A 91 -1.08 -3.01 0.98
CA HIS A 91 -0.78 -3.70 2.23
C HIS A 91 0.72 -3.90 2.46
N CYS A 92 1.08 -4.00 3.74
CA CYS A 92 2.36 -4.51 4.22
C CYS A 92 2.10 -5.68 5.19
N LYS A 93 2.94 -5.88 6.23
CA LYS A 93 2.68 -6.86 7.29
C LYS A 93 1.57 -6.42 8.26
N GLY A 94 1.65 -5.18 8.77
CA GLY A 94 0.69 -4.64 9.76
C GLY A 94 -0.40 -3.72 9.20
N GLY A 95 -0.25 -3.27 7.95
CA GLY A 95 -1.14 -2.26 7.35
C GLY A 95 -1.10 -0.91 8.07
N LEU A 96 0.08 -0.49 8.53
CA LEU A 96 0.29 0.74 9.32
C LEU A 96 1.32 1.66 8.66
N GLY A 97 2.62 1.37 8.78
CA GLY A 97 3.70 2.23 8.31
C GLY A 97 3.81 2.29 6.81
N ARG A 98 4.42 1.26 6.19
CA ARG A 98 4.65 1.18 4.73
C ARG A 98 3.38 1.43 3.91
N ALA A 99 2.28 0.77 4.29
CA ALA A 99 0.99 0.94 3.62
C ALA A 99 0.42 2.36 3.79
N GLY A 100 0.54 2.95 4.99
CA GLY A 100 0.14 4.34 5.23
C GLY A 100 0.96 5.35 4.44
N THR A 101 2.25 5.10 4.29
CA THR A 101 3.15 5.94 3.48
C THR A 101 2.71 5.95 2.02
N VAL A 102 2.51 4.78 1.42
CA VAL A 102 2.10 4.68 0.00
C VAL A 102 0.67 5.18 -0.21
N ALA A 103 -0.26 4.94 0.72
CA ALA A 103 -1.60 5.54 0.67
C ALA A 103 -1.54 7.08 0.70
N SER A 104 -0.62 7.66 1.49
CA SER A 104 -0.40 9.10 1.53
C SER A 104 0.18 9.62 0.21
N MET A 105 1.08 8.86 -0.44
CA MET A 105 1.55 9.19 -1.79
C MET A 105 0.37 9.29 -2.76
N LEU A 106 -0.48 8.27 -2.83
CA LEU A 106 -1.65 8.25 -3.74
C LEU A 106 -2.63 9.42 -3.50
N LEU A 107 -2.83 9.84 -2.25
CA LEU A 107 -3.64 11.04 -1.93
C LEU A 107 -3.01 12.32 -2.48
N LEU A 108 -1.69 12.44 -2.43
CA LEU A 108 -0.96 13.58 -2.98
C LEU A 108 -0.98 13.55 -4.52
N GLU A 109 -0.76 12.40 -5.14
CA GLU A 109 -0.74 12.27 -6.60
C GLU A 109 -2.10 12.54 -7.23
N SER A 110 -3.16 12.03 -6.60
CA SER A 110 -4.55 12.28 -7.02
C SER A 110 -5.01 13.73 -6.78
N ARG A 111 -4.17 14.57 -6.16
CA ARG A 111 -4.51 15.94 -5.71
C ARG A 111 -5.70 15.98 -4.75
N SER A 112 -6.01 14.85 -4.08
CA SER A 112 -7.04 14.76 -3.05
C SER A 112 -6.64 15.45 -1.75
N CYS A 113 -5.34 15.66 -1.56
CA CYS A 113 -4.74 16.46 -0.50
C CYS A 113 -3.66 17.36 -1.12
N LEU A 114 -3.49 18.57 -0.58
CA LEU A 114 -2.56 19.57 -1.11
C LEU A 114 -1.24 19.64 -0.34
N SER A 115 -1.15 18.98 0.82
CA SER A 115 0.07 18.90 1.62
C SER A 115 0.28 17.50 2.21
N ALA A 116 1.53 17.18 2.56
CA ALA A 116 1.88 15.91 3.18
C ALA A 116 1.20 15.74 4.55
N GLU A 117 1.09 16.83 5.32
CA GLU A 117 0.41 16.85 6.62
C GLU A 117 -1.07 16.50 6.48
N GLU A 118 -1.75 17.05 5.47
CA GLU A 118 -3.14 16.73 5.18
C GLU A 118 -3.30 15.25 4.79
N ALA A 119 -2.44 14.74 3.90
CA ALA A 119 -2.46 13.35 3.49
C ALA A 119 -2.22 12.38 4.66
N MET A 120 -1.20 12.65 5.49
CA MET A 120 -0.90 11.86 6.69
C MET A 120 -2.05 11.91 7.69
N ALA A 121 -2.64 13.09 7.94
CA ALA A 121 -3.77 13.23 8.84
C ALA A 121 -4.98 12.43 8.36
N ARG A 122 -5.28 12.46 7.06
CA ARG A 122 -6.38 11.70 6.47
C ARG A 122 -6.16 10.20 6.58
N VAL A 123 -4.96 9.72 6.29
CA VAL A 123 -4.59 8.30 6.44
C VAL A 123 -4.67 7.88 7.91
N ARG A 124 -4.18 8.68 8.85
CA ARG A 124 -4.25 8.41 10.30
C ARG A 124 -5.67 8.43 10.84
N SER A 125 -6.56 9.26 10.28
CA SER A 125 -7.98 9.25 10.62
C SER A 125 -8.67 7.96 10.19
N ALA A 126 -8.29 7.38 9.05
CA ALA A 126 -8.82 6.10 8.57
C ALA A 126 -8.18 4.90 9.29
N ARG A 127 -6.89 5.01 9.64
CA ARG A 127 -6.10 3.97 10.30
C ARG A 127 -5.18 4.61 11.37
N PRO A 128 -5.64 4.68 12.63
CA PRO A 128 -4.83 5.22 13.71
C PRO A 128 -3.47 4.50 13.82
N GLY A 129 -2.39 5.28 13.91
CA GLY A 129 -1.01 4.77 13.96
C GLY A 129 -0.35 4.55 12.59
N ALA A 130 -1.02 4.85 11.47
CA ALA A 130 -0.40 4.77 10.15
C ALA A 130 0.68 5.86 9.94
N VAL A 131 1.65 5.56 9.07
CA VAL A 131 2.92 6.30 8.94
C VAL A 131 3.66 6.30 10.28
N GLU A 132 4.40 5.21 10.52
CA GLU A 132 4.88 4.79 11.84
C GLU A 132 6.20 5.46 12.24
N THR A 133 7.02 5.86 11.27
CA THR A 133 8.38 6.36 11.54
C THR A 133 8.60 7.78 11.05
N ALA A 134 9.47 8.51 11.74
CA ALA A 134 9.89 9.86 11.32
C ALA A 134 10.59 9.87 9.96
N GLU A 135 11.13 8.74 9.52
CA GLU A 135 11.66 8.58 8.16
C GLU A 135 10.55 8.61 7.12
N GLN A 136 9.45 7.88 7.34
CA GLN A 136 8.28 7.89 6.46
C GLN A 136 7.62 9.27 6.41
N GLU A 137 7.51 9.97 7.54
CA GLU A 137 7.01 11.35 7.56
C GLU A 137 7.89 12.30 6.75
N ARG A 138 9.22 12.28 6.97
CA ARG A 138 10.17 13.11 6.21
C ARG A 138 10.14 12.81 4.72
N PHE A 139 10.02 11.53 4.36
CA PHE A 139 9.84 11.12 2.97
C PHE A 139 8.61 11.78 2.35
N LEU A 140 7.46 11.75 3.03
CA LEU A 140 6.22 12.34 2.51
C LEU A 140 6.31 13.86 2.36
N LEU A 141 6.97 14.54 3.30
CA LEU A 141 7.24 15.99 3.19
C LEU A 141 8.06 16.31 1.94
N HIS A 142 9.12 15.53 1.66
CA HIS A 142 9.92 15.67 0.44
C HIS A 142 9.17 15.24 -0.83
N TRP A 143 8.30 14.22 -0.73
CA TRP A 143 7.48 13.78 -1.85
C TRP A 143 6.52 14.88 -2.29
N ALA A 144 5.79 15.48 -1.35
CA ALA A 144 4.84 16.55 -1.64
C ALA A 144 5.51 17.77 -2.30
N SER A 145 6.74 18.13 -1.90
CA SER A 145 7.45 19.27 -2.49
C SER A 145 7.89 19.05 -3.94
N ARG A 146 7.88 17.81 -4.45
CA ARG A 146 8.13 17.49 -5.87
C ARG A 146 6.89 17.63 -6.74
N MET A 147 5.72 17.77 -6.12
CA MET A 147 4.43 17.83 -6.82
C MET A 147 3.89 19.26 -6.93
N LEU A 148 4.49 20.23 -6.23
CA LEU A 148 4.20 21.67 -6.33
C LEU A 148 5.12 22.31 -7.37
#